data_AF-A0A9D6YAG9-F1
#
_entry.id   AF-A0A9D6YAG9-F1
#
_cell.length_a   1.000
_cell.length_b   1.000
_cell.length_c   1.000
_cell.angle_alpha   90.00
_cell.angle_beta   90.00
_cell.angle_gamma   90.00
#
_symmetry.space_group_name_H-M   'P 1'
#
loop_
_entity.id
_entity.type
_entity.pdbx_description
1 polymer ?
#
loop_
_entity_poly.entity_id
_entity_poly.type
_entity_poly.pdbx_seq_one_letter_code
_entity_poly.pdbx_strand_id
1 'polypeptide(L)'
;MQLRWLMLAAACGWSCLATTPGFAAAVGPEVAARLATNARLHVVVALQPQPQPRSGASTARRRQAAIAGQRANVIEQVRGQVAGEDLEVGHQFALANGFTASVSAAGLRALAHHPGVLRIDAARQGGAALAQSAAQIRADIVRALGVTGAGVGIAVLDTAIDTAHPDLQGRITAQECFCSSNCCPGGVSRLSGPGSASGTVPVHGTHVAGILVSQGDQRIADIGIAPGAQLTALRVLNDQARGDLGDWVAALDWLAAHAAELEPRVRLVNMSLASNEAYAPGCESVDATNMLFRDVIEALRAQGTLVLAAAGNSANPYKLTSPACVSPALAVGAVDPNDLVAPFSNSAWSLALFAPGVGIRSTAPKAATAVLSGTSMATPHAAGVAALLWGAAPDLAPDEVAGFLRTTGVPVLDVRNGWWFARLDALAAYQALQFSGTLVRGGGSRLTDCLVEWQFAPRAMVRMRSRPLALCRDGDPGCDRDTSAGQCTFELALCFNVPDGRIPFCRTNDPITRLTLFVPAATPPDPIDAGNAAALADVLPATPLADQKACSKPIRLTVPVGASGRGVRSVRLTAESLGRRDSDRAHLICDAALPP
;
A
#
# COMPACT_ATOMS: atom_id res chain seq x y z
N MET A 1 -62.24 36.62 -29.87
CA MET A 1 -60.88 37.10 -30.20
C MET A 1 -60.13 37.41 -28.91
N GLN A 2 -59.88 36.38 -28.10
CA GLN A 2 -59.18 36.40 -26.80
C GLN A 2 -59.15 34.93 -26.37
N LEU A 3 -58.07 34.21 -26.70
CA LEU A 3 -57.62 32.92 -26.13
C LEU A 3 -56.54 32.36 -27.07
N ARG A 4 -55.39 33.04 -27.15
CA ARG A 4 -54.18 32.48 -27.78
C ARG A 4 -52.86 33.07 -27.25
N TRP A 5 -52.91 33.88 -26.18
CA TRP A 5 -51.74 34.61 -25.65
C TRP A 5 -51.19 34.07 -24.31
N LEU A 6 -51.66 32.92 -23.83
CA LEU A 6 -51.25 32.36 -22.52
C LEU A 6 -50.40 31.08 -22.59
N MET A 7 -49.87 30.70 -23.77
CA MET A 7 -49.00 29.51 -23.93
C MET A 7 -47.56 29.80 -24.37
N LEU A 8 -47.03 31.00 -24.15
CA LEU A 8 -45.63 31.35 -24.48
C LEU A 8 -44.84 31.96 -23.31
N ALA A 9 -45.39 31.99 -22.09
CA ALA A 9 -44.75 32.62 -20.93
C ALA A 9 -44.01 31.65 -19.98
N ALA A 10 -43.84 30.37 -20.34
CA ALA A 10 -43.20 29.35 -19.47
C ALA A 10 -41.93 28.73 -20.09
N ALA A 11 -41.25 29.42 -21.01
CA ALA A 11 -40.08 28.88 -21.73
C ALA A 11 -38.85 29.81 -21.78
N CYS A 12 -38.70 30.81 -20.88
CA CYS A 12 -37.44 31.57 -20.75
C CYS A 12 -36.90 31.62 -19.31
N GLY A 13 -36.59 30.45 -18.74
CA GLY A 13 -35.89 30.34 -17.46
C GLY A 13 -34.36 30.24 -17.56
N TRP A 14 -33.83 29.82 -18.72
CA TRP A 14 -32.38 29.63 -18.91
C TRP A 14 -31.86 30.16 -20.25
N SER A 15 -32.66 30.04 -21.31
CA SER A 15 -32.27 30.37 -22.68
C SER A 15 -32.02 31.87 -22.90
N CYS A 16 -32.63 32.73 -22.08
CA CYS A 16 -32.46 34.18 -22.12
C CYS A 16 -31.24 34.69 -21.31
N LEU A 17 -30.56 33.84 -20.52
CA LEU A 17 -29.47 34.26 -19.60
C LEU A 17 -28.06 34.01 -20.14
N ALA A 18 -27.92 33.24 -21.22
CA ALA A 18 -26.63 32.95 -21.85
C ALA A 18 -26.11 34.10 -22.74
N THR A 19 -26.83 35.22 -22.82
CA THR A 19 -26.56 36.30 -23.79
C THR A 19 -25.84 37.52 -23.20
N THR A 20 -25.45 37.53 -21.93
CA THR A 20 -24.49 38.54 -21.43
C THR A 20 -23.04 38.10 -21.72
N PRO A 21 -22.26 38.87 -22.50
CA PRO A 21 -20.86 38.54 -22.76
C PRO A 21 -20.09 38.61 -21.44
N GLY A 22 -19.63 37.47 -20.93
CA GLY A 22 -18.84 37.36 -19.69
C GLY A 22 -19.34 36.29 -18.72
N PHE A 23 -20.65 36.13 -18.57
CA PHE A 23 -21.23 35.19 -17.61
C PHE A 23 -20.96 33.72 -17.98
N ALA A 24 -21.13 33.39 -19.27
CA ALA A 24 -20.89 32.05 -19.80
C ALA A 24 -19.39 31.66 -19.84
N ALA A 25 -18.48 32.64 -19.80
CA ALA A 25 -17.04 32.38 -19.80
C ALA A 25 -16.51 32.05 -18.39
N ALA A 26 -17.02 32.75 -17.37
CA ALA A 26 -16.58 32.60 -15.99
C ALA A 26 -17.22 31.41 -15.26
N VAL A 27 -18.42 30.95 -15.63
CA VAL A 27 -19.13 29.86 -14.92
C VAL A 27 -19.02 28.54 -15.68
N GLY A 28 -18.63 27.47 -14.99
CA GLY A 28 -18.59 26.14 -15.58
C GLY A 28 -19.96 25.54 -15.88
N PRO A 29 -20.07 24.69 -16.93
CA PRO A 29 -21.35 24.15 -17.40
C PRO A 29 -22.08 23.32 -16.33
N GLU A 30 -21.34 22.64 -15.45
CA GLU A 30 -21.89 21.89 -14.32
C GLU A 30 -22.51 22.79 -13.24
N VAL A 31 -21.85 23.90 -12.92
CA VAL A 31 -22.37 24.91 -11.97
C VAL A 31 -23.60 25.58 -12.55
N ALA A 32 -23.52 25.94 -13.83
CA ALA A 32 -24.64 26.51 -14.56
C ALA A 32 -25.85 25.58 -14.45
N ALA A 33 -25.69 24.28 -14.74
CA ALA A 33 -26.76 23.28 -14.71
C ALA A 33 -27.36 23.02 -13.31
N ARG A 34 -26.54 22.92 -12.26
CA ARG A 34 -27.00 22.56 -10.91
C ARG A 34 -27.70 23.68 -10.16
N LEU A 35 -27.50 24.93 -10.58
CA LEU A 35 -28.17 26.08 -9.97
C LEU A 35 -29.68 26.10 -10.25
N ALA A 36 -30.14 25.45 -11.32
CA ALA A 36 -31.57 25.35 -11.62
C ALA A 36 -32.32 24.43 -10.64
N THR A 37 -31.62 23.61 -9.87
CA THR A 37 -32.21 22.59 -8.99
C THR A 37 -31.84 22.74 -7.51
N ASN A 38 -30.73 23.42 -7.17
CA ASN A 38 -30.24 23.54 -5.80
C ASN A 38 -30.29 24.97 -5.27
N ALA A 39 -30.71 25.15 -4.01
CA ALA A 39 -30.76 26.45 -3.34
C ALA A 39 -29.38 27.06 -3.07
N ARG A 40 -28.35 26.22 -2.87
CA ARG A 40 -26.94 26.62 -2.66
C ARG A 40 -25.99 25.63 -3.31
N LEU A 41 -24.84 26.12 -3.76
CA LEU A 41 -23.77 25.32 -4.35
C LEU A 41 -22.43 25.61 -3.69
N HIS A 42 -21.67 24.56 -3.40
CA HIS A 42 -20.26 24.70 -3.08
C HIS A 42 -19.44 24.85 -4.36
N VAL A 43 -18.64 25.91 -4.45
CA VAL A 43 -17.86 26.27 -5.63
C VAL A 43 -16.40 26.53 -5.26
N VAL A 44 -15.52 26.36 -6.24
CA VAL A 44 -14.15 26.85 -6.22
C VAL A 44 -14.07 28.04 -7.19
N VAL A 45 -13.56 29.16 -6.70
CA VAL A 45 -13.40 30.40 -7.45
C VAL A 45 -11.91 30.64 -7.70
N ALA A 46 -11.52 30.64 -8.97
CA ALA A 46 -10.21 31.07 -9.41
C ALA A 46 -10.25 32.56 -9.80
N LEU A 47 -9.26 33.32 -9.37
CA LEU A 47 -9.11 34.74 -9.65
C LEU A 47 -8.10 34.99 -10.76
N GLN A 48 -8.21 36.14 -11.42
CA GLN A 48 -7.30 36.56 -12.48
C GLN A 48 -5.84 36.56 -11.97
N PRO A 49 -4.88 36.00 -12.73
CA PRO A 49 -3.49 35.88 -12.29
C PRO A 49 -2.86 37.25 -12.02
N GLN A 50 -2.08 37.35 -10.95
CA GLN A 50 -1.29 38.53 -10.64
C GLN A 50 -0.05 38.62 -11.56
N PRO A 51 0.31 39.81 -12.07
CA PRO A 51 1.55 40.01 -12.81
C PRO A 51 2.76 39.53 -11.99
N GLN A 52 3.64 38.73 -12.60
CA GLN A 52 4.80 38.18 -11.89
C GLN A 52 5.84 39.28 -11.59
N PRO A 53 6.31 39.43 -10.34
CA PRO A 53 7.44 40.29 -10.05
C PRO A 53 8.75 39.68 -10.57
N ARG A 54 9.66 40.52 -11.09
CA ARG A 54 11.02 40.11 -11.50
C ARG A 54 11.82 39.61 -10.29
N SER A 55 12.69 38.61 -10.52
CA SER A 55 13.31 37.66 -9.56
C SER A 55 13.94 38.22 -8.26
N GLY A 56 13.80 37.47 -7.16
CA GLY A 56 14.55 37.62 -5.88
C GLY A 56 13.85 36.98 -4.66
N ALA A 57 14.56 36.56 -3.60
CA ALA A 57 13.97 35.86 -2.42
C ALA A 57 12.93 36.69 -1.61
N SER A 58 12.89 38.02 -1.78
CA SER A 58 11.86 38.91 -1.25
C SER A 58 10.51 38.80 -1.97
N THR A 59 10.39 37.96 -3.01
CA THR A 59 9.17 37.83 -3.85
C THR A 59 8.08 36.92 -3.29
N ALA A 60 8.40 35.88 -2.49
CA ALA A 60 7.37 34.93 -2.02
C ALA A 60 6.37 35.57 -1.04
N ARG A 61 6.85 36.30 -0.02
CA ARG A 61 6.00 37.05 0.91
C ARG A 61 5.23 38.17 0.21
N ARG A 62 5.87 38.89 -0.73
CA ARG A 62 5.21 39.93 -1.53
C ARG A 62 4.11 39.35 -2.43
N ARG A 63 4.36 38.18 -3.03
CA ARG A 63 3.38 37.44 -3.84
C ARG A 63 2.20 36.96 -2.99
N GLN A 64 2.47 36.38 -1.82
CA GLN A 64 1.42 35.96 -0.89
C GLN A 64 0.57 37.14 -0.41
N ALA A 65 1.20 38.28 -0.09
CA ALA A 65 0.48 39.50 0.28
C ALA A 65 -0.36 40.07 -0.87
N ALA A 66 0.16 40.07 -2.10
CA ALA A 66 -0.58 40.52 -3.29
C ALA A 66 -1.79 39.61 -3.61
N ILE A 67 -1.61 38.28 -3.51
CA ILE A 67 -2.71 37.31 -3.66
C ILE A 67 -3.76 37.52 -2.57
N ALA A 68 -3.32 37.68 -1.31
CA ALA A 68 -4.23 37.93 -0.20
C ALA A 68 -5.02 39.24 -0.39
N GLY A 69 -4.36 40.31 -0.83
CA GLY A 69 -4.99 41.60 -1.11
C GLY A 69 -6.02 41.54 -2.23
N GLN A 70 -5.68 40.96 -3.39
CA GLN A 70 -6.65 40.80 -4.49
C GLN A 70 -7.85 39.97 -4.06
N ARG A 71 -7.60 38.86 -3.35
CA ARG A 71 -8.66 37.98 -2.87
C ARG A 71 -9.59 38.69 -1.89
N ALA A 72 -9.04 39.44 -0.94
CA ALA A 72 -9.83 40.21 0.02
C ALA A 72 -10.71 41.25 -0.70
N ASN A 73 -10.15 41.98 -1.66
CA ASN A 73 -10.89 42.97 -2.44
C ASN A 73 -12.07 42.36 -3.20
N VAL A 74 -11.86 41.22 -3.89
CA VAL A 74 -12.94 40.53 -4.61
C VAL A 74 -14.04 40.07 -3.65
N ILE A 75 -13.67 39.48 -2.51
CA ILE A 75 -14.62 39.00 -1.51
C ILE A 75 -15.45 40.15 -0.94
N GLU A 76 -14.82 41.26 -0.56
CA GLU A 76 -15.51 42.43 0.01
C GLU A 76 -16.46 43.10 -0.99
N GLN A 77 -16.02 43.29 -2.23
CA GLN A 77 -16.86 43.90 -3.27
C GLN A 77 -18.08 43.06 -3.58
N VAL A 78 -17.94 41.73 -3.64
CA VAL A 78 -19.06 40.83 -3.89
C VAL A 78 -19.99 40.78 -2.67
N ARG A 79 -19.46 40.74 -1.44
CA ARG A 79 -20.28 40.82 -0.21
C ARG A 79 -21.08 42.11 -0.11
N GLY A 80 -20.58 43.22 -0.65
CA GLY A 80 -21.32 44.49 -0.72
C GLY A 80 -22.51 44.47 -1.69
N GLN A 81 -22.64 43.45 -2.54
CA GLN A 81 -23.67 43.35 -3.59
C GLN A 81 -24.75 42.32 -3.29
N VAL A 82 -24.56 41.46 -2.28
CA VAL A 82 -25.45 40.33 -1.97
C VAL A 82 -25.73 40.23 -0.48
N ALA A 83 -26.78 39.52 -0.07
CA ALA A 83 -27.03 39.31 1.35
C ALA A 83 -25.92 38.42 1.96
N GLY A 84 -25.67 38.53 3.26
CA GLY A 84 -24.63 37.74 3.93
C GLY A 84 -24.80 36.23 3.75
N GLU A 85 -26.05 35.77 3.65
CA GLU A 85 -26.37 34.38 3.34
C GLU A 85 -26.00 33.99 1.91
N ASP A 86 -26.03 34.89 0.91
CA ASP A 86 -25.80 34.55 -0.49
C ASP A 86 -24.35 34.17 -0.83
N LEU A 87 -23.39 34.55 0.01
CA LEU A 87 -21.96 34.24 -0.14
C LEU A 87 -21.30 33.91 1.19
N GLU A 88 -21.11 32.62 1.45
CA GLU A 88 -20.32 32.12 2.57
C GLU A 88 -18.95 31.68 2.07
N VAL A 89 -17.92 32.48 2.36
CA VAL A 89 -16.54 32.17 1.98
C VAL A 89 -15.99 31.06 2.87
N GLY A 90 -15.48 30.01 2.22
CA GLY A 90 -14.77 28.89 2.84
C GLY A 90 -13.25 29.11 2.84
N HIS A 91 -12.52 28.12 2.32
CA HIS A 91 -11.07 28.10 2.38
C HIS A 91 -10.44 29.12 1.41
N GLN A 92 -9.47 29.89 1.90
CA GLN A 92 -8.74 30.89 1.15
C GLN A 92 -7.30 30.41 0.90
N PHE A 93 -6.94 30.11 -0.35
CA PHE A 93 -5.65 29.47 -0.64
C PHE A 93 -4.47 30.44 -0.46
N ALA A 94 -3.41 30.02 0.23
CA ALA A 94 -2.28 30.91 0.52
C ALA A 94 -1.43 31.28 -0.71
N LEU A 95 -1.25 30.33 -1.64
CA LEU A 95 -0.37 30.49 -2.82
C LEU A 95 -1.11 30.40 -4.16
N ALA A 96 -2.27 29.75 -4.18
CA ALA A 96 -3.17 29.76 -5.33
C ALA A 96 -4.10 30.99 -5.24
N ASN A 97 -4.33 31.64 -6.37
CA ASN A 97 -5.15 32.85 -6.40
C ASN A 97 -6.63 32.50 -6.51
N GLY A 98 -7.24 32.14 -5.39
CA GLY A 98 -8.63 31.69 -5.35
C GLY A 98 -9.13 31.37 -3.95
N PHE A 99 -10.38 30.92 -3.87
CA PHE A 99 -11.03 30.49 -2.63
C PHE A 99 -12.18 29.50 -2.91
N THR A 100 -12.66 28.82 -1.88
CA THR A 100 -13.92 28.07 -1.94
C THR A 100 -15.06 28.87 -1.31
N ALA A 101 -16.29 28.65 -1.76
CA ALA A 101 -17.46 29.32 -1.19
C ALA A 101 -18.72 28.45 -1.31
N SER A 102 -19.68 28.66 -0.41
CA SER A 102 -21.08 28.26 -0.57
C SER A 102 -21.85 29.46 -1.10
N VAL A 103 -22.50 29.30 -2.25
CA VAL A 103 -23.14 30.42 -2.97
C VAL A 103 -24.59 30.12 -3.30
N SER A 104 -25.45 31.13 -3.18
CA SER A 104 -26.79 31.11 -3.77
C SER A 104 -26.72 31.49 -5.26
N ALA A 105 -27.87 31.50 -5.95
CA ALA A 105 -27.95 32.03 -7.30
C ALA A 105 -27.56 33.52 -7.39
N ALA A 106 -27.85 34.32 -6.35
CA ALA A 106 -27.45 35.73 -6.30
C ALA A 106 -25.94 35.87 -6.08
N GLY A 107 -25.37 35.11 -5.14
CA GLY A 107 -23.92 35.10 -4.88
C GLY A 107 -23.10 34.65 -6.08
N LEU A 108 -23.55 33.59 -6.78
CA LEU A 108 -22.90 33.13 -8.01
C LEU A 108 -22.94 34.19 -9.10
N ARG A 109 -24.05 34.93 -9.24
CA ARG A 109 -24.15 36.00 -10.23
C ARG A 109 -23.21 37.14 -9.94
N ALA A 110 -23.13 37.58 -8.70
CA ALA A 110 -22.23 38.65 -8.30
C ALA A 110 -20.75 38.25 -8.53
N LEU A 111 -20.38 37.01 -8.21
CA LEU A 111 -19.04 36.48 -8.51
C LEU A 111 -18.74 36.42 -10.01
N ALA A 112 -19.68 35.92 -10.83
CA ALA A 112 -19.47 35.74 -12.28
C ALA A 112 -19.31 37.07 -13.05
N HIS A 113 -19.88 38.16 -12.55
CA HIS A 113 -19.74 39.49 -13.14
C HIS A 113 -18.54 40.28 -12.60
N HIS A 114 -17.87 39.78 -11.57
CA HIS A 114 -16.75 40.48 -10.97
C HIS A 114 -15.49 40.36 -11.85
N PRO A 115 -14.85 41.48 -12.26
CA PRO A 115 -13.73 41.45 -13.22
C PRO A 115 -12.48 40.73 -12.71
N GLY A 116 -12.34 40.62 -11.39
CA GLY A 116 -11.26 39.85 -10.74
C GLY A 116 -11.45 38.33 -10.76
N VAL A 117 -12.63 37.82 -11.14
CA VAL A 117 -12.90 36.37 -11.21
C VAL A 117 -12.53 35.84 -12.59
N LEU A 118 -11.71 34.80 -12.63
CA LEU A 118 -11.31 34.11 -13.85
C LEU A 118 -12.28 32.97 -14.16
N ARG A 119 -12.61 32.17 -13.14
CA ARG A 119 -13.40 30.95 -13.31
C ARG A 119 -14.09 30.53 -12.02
N ILE A 120 -15.29 29.98 -12.14
CA ILE A 120 -16.09 29.41 -11.07
C ILE A 120 -16.53 28.02 -11.51
N ASP A 121 -16.04 27.00 -10.82
CA ASP A 121 -16.42 25.60 -11.05
C ASP A 121 -16.96 24.99 -9.75
N ALA A 122 -17.71 23.89 -9.87
CA ALA A 122 -18.26 23.21 -8.71
C ALA A 122 -17.11 22.71 -7.85
N ALA A 123 -17.19 22.91 -6.54
CA ALA A 123 -16.23 22.31 -5.63
C ALA A 123 -16.40 20.80 -5.71
N ARG A 124 -15.45 20.13 -6.37
CA ARG A 124 -15.42 18.68 -6.41
C ARG A 124 -14.96 18.18 -5.05
N GLN A 125 -15.76 17.32 -4.44
CA GLN A 125 -15.28 16.53 -3.31
C GLN A 125 -14.39 15.43 -3.86
N GLY A 126 -13.16 15.34 -3.35
CA GLY A 126 -12.32 14.16 -3.55
C GLY A 126 -12.72 13.11 -2.52
N GLY A 127 -13.21 11.97 -3.00
CA GLY A 127 -13.37 10.74 -2.23
C GLY A 127 -12.83 9.59 -3.08
N ALA A 128 -12.07 8.68 -2.48
CA ALA A 128 -11.53 7.53 -3.17
C ALA A 128 -12.65 6.54 -3.53
N ALA A 129 -13.08 6.53 -4.79
CA ALA A 129 -13.78 5.36 -5.30
C ALA A 129 -12.88 4.12 -5.12
N LEU A 130 -13.43 2.92 -4.89
CA LEU A 130 -12.60 1.70 -4.82
C LEU A 130 -11.78 1.51 -6.11
N ALA A 131 -12.26 2.01 -7.25
CA ALA A 131 -11.45 2.11 -8.47
C ALA A 131 -10.17 2.98 -8.30
N GLN A 132 -10.26 4.10 -7.58
CA GLN A 132 -9.11 4.99 -7.32
C GLN A 132 -8.13 4.37 -6.33
N SER A 133 -8.62 3.73 -5.26
CA SER A 133 -7.75 3.06 -4.30
C SER A 133 -7.09 1.81 -4.88
N ALA A 134 -7.80 1.07 -5.75
CA ALA A 134 -7.22 -0.03 -6.53
C ALA A 134 -6.11 0.46 -7.48
N ALA A 135 -6.31 1.60 -8.13
CA ALA A 135 -5.29 2.23 -8.99
C ALA A 135 -4.09 2.77 -8.19
N GLN A 136 -4.31 3.33 -6.98
CA GLN A 136 -3.25 3.81 -6.10
C GLN A 136 -2.25 2.71 -5.74
N ILE A 137 -2.73 1.48 -5.55
CA ILE A 137 -1.89 0.30 -5.31
C ILE A 137 -1.60 -0.51 -6.57
N ARG A 138 -1.98 -0.01 -7.76
CA ARG A 138 -1.79 -0.67 -9.08
C ARG A 138 -2.41 -2.08 -9.18
N ALA A 139 -3.44 -2.38 -8.40
CA ALA A 139 -4.15 -3.67 -8.45
C ALA A 139 -5.04 -3.80 -9.70
N ASP A 140 -5.54 -2.69 -10.22
CA ASP A 140 -6.23 -2.62 -11.51
C ASP A 140 -5.38 -3.16 -12.67
N ILE A 141 -4.09 -2.83 -12.70
CA ILE A 141 -3.15 -3.34 -13.71
C ILE A 141 -2.98 -4.85 -13.56
N VAL A 142 -2.79 -5.36 -12.35
CA VAL A 142 -2.64 -6.81 -12.10
C VAL A 142 -3.89 -7.58 -12.53
N ARG A 143 -5.08 -7.06 -12.25
CA ARG A 143 -6.35 -7.62 -12.73
C ARG A 143 -6.45 -7.61 -14.25
N ALA A 144 -6.01 -6.54 -14.91
CA ALA A 144 -6.00 -6.45 -16.37
C ALA A 144 -5.06 -7.49 -17.02
N LEU A 145 -4.08 -8.03 -16.28
CA LEU A 145 -3.24 -9.16 -16.70
C LEU A 145 -3.92 -10.52 -16.53
N GLY A 146 -5.17 -10.57 -16.08
CA GLY A 146 -5.94 -11.80 -15.86
C GLY A 146 -5.77 -12.42 -14.47
N VAL A 147 -4.99 -11.79 -13.58
CA VAL A 147 -4.80 -12.26 -12.20
C VAL A 147 -5.90 -11.69 -11.33
N THR A 148 -6.81 -12.54 -10.86
CA THR A 148 -8.01 -12.11 -10.11
C THR A 148 -8.07 -12.64 -8.68
N GLY A 149 -7.11 -13.46 -8.26
CA GLY A 149 -7.16 -14.19 -7.00
C GLY A 149 -8.03 -15.44 -7.03
N ALA A 150 -8.39 -15.92 -8.23
CA ALA A 150 -9.11 -17.19 -8.40
C ALA A 150 -8.38 -18.36 -7.71
N GLY A 151 -9.14 -19.25 -7.07
CA GLY A 151 -8.61 -20.39 -6.33
C GLY A 151 -8.09 -20.07 -4.93
N VAL A 152 -8.20 -18.82 -4.46
CA VAL A 152 -7.79 -18.41 -3.11
C VAL A 152 -9.01 -18.18 -2.23
N GLY A 153 -9.05 -18.86 -1.07
CA GLY A 153 -10.01 -18.61 0.00
C GLY A 153 -9.52 -17.52 0.96
N ILE A 154 -10.43 -16.61 1.34
CA ILE A 154 -10.18 -15.52 2.29
C ILE A 154 -11.22 -15.59 3.41
N ALA A 155 -10.80 -15.81 4.65
CA ALA A 155 -11.67 -15.65 5.80
C ALA A 155 -11.79 -14.17 6.19
N VAL A 156 -13.02 -13.68 6.36
CA VAL A 156 -13.31 -12.33 6.81
C VAL A 156 -13.93 -12.41 8.20
N LEU A 157 -13.16 -12.04 9.23
CA LEU A 157 -13.66 -11.92 10.60
C LEU A 157 -14.16 -10.50 10.80
N ASP A 158 -15.48 -10.34 10.88
CA ASP A 158 -16.11 -9.03 10.92
C ASP A 158 -17.52 -9.11 11.53
N THR A 159 -18.30 -8.05 11.33
CA THR A 159 -19.75 -8.04 11.39
C THR A 159 -20.39 -8.88 10.28
N ALA A 160 -21.72 -8.94 10.28
CA ALA A 160 -22.48 -9.64 9.25
C ALA A 160 -22.20 -9.09 7.83
N ILE A 161 -22.29 -9.97 6.83
CA ILE A 161 -22.17 -9.63 5.41
C ILE A 161 -23.54 -9.80 4.76
N ASP A 162 -23.95 -8.83 3.94
CA ASP A 162 -25.15 -8.93 3.12
C ASP A 162 -24.90 -9.92 1.97
N THR A 163 -25.15 -11.20 2.25
CA THR A 163 -24.97 -12.30 1.31
C THR A 163 -25.88 -12.22 0.08
N ALA A 164 -26.94 -11.39 0.13
CA ALA A 164 -27.83 -11.14 -0.99
C ALA A 164 -27.36 -9.98 -1.88
N HIS A 165 -26.31 -9.25 -1.49
CA HIS A 165 -25.79 -8.14 -2.27
C HIS A 165 -25.38 -8.60 -3.68
N PRO A 166 -25.88 -7.98 -4.77
CA PRO A 166 -25.62 -8.45 -6.13
C PRO A 166 -24.13 -8.60 -6.46
N ASP A 167 -23.30 -7.61 -6.13
CA ASP A 167 -21.85 -7.66 -6.37
C ASP A 167 -21.08 -8.72 -5.54
N LEU A 168 -21.71 -9.37 -4.55
CA LEU A 168 -21.10 -10.41 -3.71
C LEU A 168 -21.67 -11.81 -3.99
N GLN A 169 -22.63 -11.93 -4.92
CA GLN A 169 -23.28 -13.20 -5.21
C GLN A 169 -22.27 -14.25 -5.66
N GLY A 170 -22.38 -15.46 -5.10
CA GLY A 170 -21.47 -16.57 -5.41
C GLY A 170 -20.03 -16.39 -4.92
N ARG A 171 -19.73 -15.34 -4.13
CA ARG A 171 -18.40 -15.13 -3.55
C ARG A 171 -18.24 -15.68 -2.15
N ILE A 172 -19.32 -16.00 -1.44
CA ILE A 172 -19.27 -16.50 -0.06
C ILE A 172 -19.55 -17.99 -0.07
N THR A 173 -18.56 -18.80 0.29
CA THR A 173 -18.64 -20.28 0.21
C THR A 173 -18.91 -20.94 1.56
N ALA A 174 -18.50 -20.30 2.66
CA ALA A 174 -18.75 -20.77 4.02
C ALA A 174 -19.10 -19.62 4.96
N GLN A 175 -19.86 -19.93 6.01
CA GLN A 175 -20.35 -18.95 6.98
C GLN A 175 -20.37 -19.55 8.37
N GLU A 176 -19.81 -18.85 9.34
CA GLU A 176 -19.89 -19.18 10.76
C GLU A 176 -20.15 -17.93 11.58
N CYS A 177 -20.69 -18.10 12.79
CA CYS A 177 -20.87 -17.03 13.75
C CYS A 177 -20.44 -17.45 15.14
N PHE A 178 -19.66 -16.58 15.78
CA PHE A 178 -19.17 -16.71 17.15
C PHE A 178 -19.53 -15.41 17.87
N CYS A 179 -20.47 -15.46 18.79
CA CYS A 179 -20.90 -14.28 19.52
C CYS A 179 -21.47 -14.65 20.89
N SER A 180 -20.61 -14.74 21.89
CA SER A 180 -20.96 -15.00 23.30
C SER A 180 -22.14 -14.18 23.84
N SER A 181 -22.36 -12.97 23.30
CA SER A 181 -23.51 -12.10 23.63
C SER A 181 -24.83 -12.48 22.93
N ASN A 182 -24.94 -13.69 22.38
CA ASN A 182 -26.12 -14.21 21.67
C ASN A 182 -26.54 -13.38 20.45
N CYS A 183 -25.57 -12.81 19.73
CA CYS A 183 -25.85 -11.96 18.56
C CYS A 183 -25.83 -12.71 17.21
N CYS A 184 -25.64 -14.03 17.21
CA CYS A 184 -25.82 -14.80 15.99
C CYS A 184 -27.31 -14.86 15.61
N PRO A 185 -27.63 -15.09 14.31
CA PRO A 185 -29.01 -15.27 13.87
C PRO A 185 -29.77 -16.27 14.76
N GLY A 186 -30.99 -15.91 15.16
CA GLY A 186 -31.78 -16.72 16.10
C GLY A 186 -31.47 -16.50 17.58
N GLY A 187 -30.59 -15.55 17.93
CA GLY A 187 -30.32 -15.20 19.33
C GLY A 187 -29.47 -16.23 20.06
N VAL A 188 -28.56 -16.90 19.35
CA VAL A 188 -27.67 -17.94 19.88
C VAL A 188 -26.22 -17.46 19.92
N SER A 189 -25.38 -18.10 20.73
CA SER A 189 -23.98 -17.72 20.88
C SER A 189 -23.06 -18.26 19.79
N ARG A 190 -23.51 -19.28 19.06
CA ARG A 190 -22.78 -19.89 17.94
C ARG A 190 -23.77 -20.41 16.90
N LEU A 191 -23.45 -20.21 15.63
CA LEU A 191 -24.22 -20.75 14.52
C LEU A 191 -23.26 -21.11 13.37
N SER A 192 -23.49 -22.26 12.74
CA SER A 192 -22.65 -22.79 11.66
C SER A 192 -23.45 -23.02 10.39
N GLY A 193 -22.83 -22.84 9.23
CA GLY A 193 -23.43 -23.05 7.92
C GLY A 193 -24.14 -21.82 7.31
N PRO A 194 -24.79 -21.99 6.14
CA PRO A 194 -25.35 -20.89 5.36
C PRO A 194 -26.32 -20.01 6.18
N GLY A 195 -26.13 -18.69 6.10
CA GLY A 195 -26.93 -17.71 6.84
C GLY A 195 -26.34 -17.31 8.19
N SER A 196 -25.36 -18.05 8.73
CA SER A 196 -24.77 -17.77 10.06
C SER A 196 -24.13 -16.40 10.17
N ALA A 197 -23.47 -15.95 9.10
CA ALA A 197 -22.82 -14.65 9.02
C ALA A 197 -23.63 -13.62 8.21
N SER A 198 -24.87 -13.96 7.82
CA SER A 198 -25.69 -13.09 6.99
C SER A 198 -26.36 -11.99 7.81
N GLY A 199 -26.40 -10.78 7.26
CA GLY A 199 -27.08 -9.65 7.89
C GLY A 199 -26.86 -8.34 7.14
N THR A 200 -27.73 -7.37 7.39
CA THR A 200 -27.69 -6.06 6.72
C THR A 200 -27.19 -4.94 7.63
N VAL A 201 -26.75 -5.27 8.84
CA VAL A 201 -26.22 -4.32 9.82
C VAL A 201 -25.11 -4.97 10.64
N PRO A 202 -24.08 -4.21 11.02
CA PRO A 202 -23.66 -2.91 10.48
C PRO A 202 -23.19 -3.01 9.01
N VAL A 203 -22.93 -1.87 8.37
CA VAL A 203 -22.41 -1.81 6.99
C VAL A 203 -21.00 -2.41 6.83
N HIS A 204 -20.25 -2.51 7.92
CA HIS A 204 -18.79 -2.70 7.93
C HIS A 204 -18.34 -3.97 7.21
N GLY A 205 -18.89 -5.14 7.55
CA GLY A 205 -18.48 -6.43 6.99
C GLY A 205 -18.80 -6.52 5.50
N THR A 206 -19.97 -6.02 5.10
CA THR A 206 -20.35 -5.92 3.69
C THR A 206 -19.40 -5.00 2.93
N HIS A 207 -18.97 -3.89 3.52
CA HIS A 207 -18.03 -2.94 2.90
C HIS A 207 -16.63 -3.53 2.72
N VAL A 208 -16.12 -4.20 3.75
CA VAL A 208 -14.85 -4.93 3.72
C VAL A 208 -14.88 -6.04 2.67
N ALA A 209 -15.96 -6.83 2.60
CA ALA A 209 -16.15 -7.86 1.59
C ALA A 209 -16.11 -7.29 0.16
N GLY A 210 -16.75 -6.13 -0.07
CA GLY A 210 -16.70 -5.48 -1.38
C GLY A 210 -15.32 -5.03 -1.81
N ILE A 211 -14.51 -4.50 -0.88
CA ILE A 211 -13.13 -4.11 -1.19
C ILE A 211 -12.34 -5.33 -1.67
N LEU A 212 -12.58 -6.51 -1.09
CA LEU A 212 -11.92 -7.75 -1.48
C LEU A 212 -12.43 -8.29 -2.81
N VAL A 213 -13.73 -8.60 -2.92
CA VAL A 213 -14.25 -9.51 -3.95
C VAL A 213 -15.44 -8.98 -4.74
N SER A 214 -15.80 -7.70 -4.61
CA SER A 214 -16.89 -7.11 -5.40
C SER A 214 -16.68 -7.41 -6.89
N GLN A 215 -17.68 -7.97 -7.55
CA GLN A 215 -17.59 -8.32 -8.96
C GLN A 215 -17.66 -7.09 -9.87
N GLY A 216 -18.32 -6.02 -9.41
CA GLY A 216 -18.55 -4.79 -10.19
C GLY A 216 -19.37 -4.98 -11.47
N ASP A 217 -19.99 -6.15 -11.66
CA ASP A 217 -20.74 -6.56 -12.84
C ASP A 217 -22.13 -5.90 -12.90
N GLN A 218 -22.78 -5.71 -11.74
CA GLN A 218 -24.07 -5.01 -11.61
C GLN A 218 -23.91 -3.48 -11.45
N ARG A 219 -22.67 -2.97 -11.53
CA ARG A 219 -22.30 -1.54 -11.42
C ARG A 219 -22.78 -0.84 -10.14
N ILE A 220 -23.03 -1.57 -9.05
CA ILE A 220 -23.39 -0.96 -7.77
C ILE A 220 -22.12 -0.38 -7.13
N ALA A 221 -21.18 -1.25 -6.77
CA ALA A 221 -19.83 -0.90 -6.35
C ALA A 221 -18.81 -1.11 -7.48
N ASP A 222 -17.61 -0.56 -7.29
CA ASP A 222 -16.50 -0.87 -8.19
C ASP A 222 -16.01 -2.30 -7.94
N ILE A 223 -15.23 -2.84 -8.88
CA ILE A 223 -14.61 -4.15 -8.76
C ILE A 223 -13.60 -4.20 -7.59
N GLY A 224 -13.70 -5.24 -6.75
CA GLY A 224 -12.83 -5.51 -5.61
C GLY A 224 -11.41 -5.91 -6.01
N ILE A 225 -10.45 -5.81 -5.10
CA ILE A 225 -9.02 -6.01 -5.38
C ILE A 225 -8.73 -7.41 -5.95
N ALA A 226 -9.35 -8.45 -5.39
CA ALA A 226 -9.24 -9.84 -5.84
C ALA A 226 -10.63 -10.42 -6.18
N PRO A 227 -11.25 -10.00 -7.29
CA PRO A 227 -12.65 -10.30 -7.60
C PRO A 227 -12.88 -11.79 -7.93
N GLY A 228 -11.81 -12.56 -8.17
CA GLY A 228 -11.84 -14.00 -8.42
C GLY A 228 -11.77 -14.85 -7.14
N ALA A 229 -11.37 -14.28 -6.01
CA ALA A 229 -11.27 -14.97 -4.72
C ALA A 229 -12.66 -15.32 -4.15
N GLN A 230 -12.67 -16.18 -3.15
CA GLN A 230 -13.87 -16.64 -2.46
C GLN A 230 -13.73 -16.41 -0.95
N LEU A 231 -14.85 -16.13 -0.28
CA LEU A 231 -14.91 -15.70 1.11
C LEU A 231 -15.49 -16.79 2.01
N THR A 232 -14.84 -16.96 3.16
CA THR A 232 -15.43 -17.58 4.35
C THR A 232 -15.82 -16.46 5.30
N ALA A 233 -17.11 -16.25 5.52
CA ALA A 233 -17.60 -15.18 6.37
C ALA A 233 -17.67 -15.65 7.83
N LEU A 234 -16.89 -15.03 8.71
CA LEU A 234 -16.85 -15.33 10.14
C LEU A 234 -17.41 -14.12 10.92
N ARG A 235 -18.67 -14.21 11.32
CA ARG A 235 -19.31 -13.14 12.10
C ARG A 235 -18.86 -13.22 13.55
N VAL A 236 -18.15 -12.20 14.01
CA VAL A 236 -17.61 -12.08 15.38
C VAL A 236 -17.95 -10.75 16.05
N LEU A 237 -18.67 -9.88 15.33
CA LEU A 237 -19.16 -8.60 15.82
C LEU A 237 -20.69 -8.53 15.72
N ASN A 238 -21.31 -7.87 16.70
CA ASN A 238 -22.73 -7.63 16.77
C ASN A 238 -23.19 -6.44 15.89
N ASP A 239 -24.49 -6.14 15.93
CA ASP A 239 -25.14 -5.08 15.15
C ASP A 239 -24.70 -3.65 15.54
N GLN A 240 -23.84 -3.51 16.55
CA GLN A 240 -23.19 -2.26 16.96
C GLN A 240 -21.68 -2.27 16.67
N ALA A 241 -21.20 -3.22 15.87
CA ALA A 241 -19.78 -3.45 15.55
C ALA A 241 -18.91 -3.71 16.79
N ARG A 242 -19.48 -4.36 17.81
CA ARG A 242 -18.76 -4.76 19.04
C ARG A 242 -18.72 -6.27 19.14
N GLY A 243 -17.63 -6.80 19.68
CA GLY A 243 -17.48 -8.23 19.95
C GLY A 243 -16.51 -8.45 21.08
N ASP A 244 -16.56 -9.65 21.64
CA ASP A 244 -15.60 -10.11 22.63
C ASP A 244 -14.34 -10.63 21.93
N LEU A 245 -13.16 -10.31 22.46
CA LEU A 245 -11.91 -10.78 21.85
C LEU A 245 -11.79 -12.31 21.90
N GLY A 246 -12.39 -12.96 22.90
CA GLY A 246 -12.48 -14.42 22.99
C GLY A 246 -13.31 -15.04 21.87
N ASP A 247 -14.36 -14.36 21.39
CA ASP A 247 -15.12 -14.80 20.21
C ASP A 247 -14.23 -14.74 18.94
N TRP A 248 -13.30 -13.78 18.86
CA TRP A 248 -12.38 -13.66 17.73
C TRP A 248 -11.33 -14.77 17.76
N VAL A 249 -10.78 -15.07 18.94
CA VAL A 249 -9.88 -16.22 19.16
C VAL A 249 -10.59 -17.52 18.79
N ALA A 250 -11.84 -17.72 19.25
CA ALA A 250 -12.62 -18.92 18.93
C ALA A 250 -12.87 -19.08 17.42
N ALA A 251 -13.12 -17.98 16.70
CA ALA A 251 -13.29 -18.01 15.26
C ALA A 251 -11.97 -18.35 14.52
N LEU A 252 -10.83 -17.81 14.98
CA LEU A 252 -9.52 -18.16 14.44
C LEU A 252 -9.15 -19.62 14.74
N ASP A 253 -9.48 -20.12 15.93
CA ASP A 253 -9.21 -21.49 16.35
C ASP A 253 -10.02 -22.48 15.53
N TRP A 254 -11.32 -22.20 15.35
CA TRP A 254 -12.14 -22.94 14.41
C TRP A 254 -11.55 -22.91 13.00
N LEU A 255 -11.11 -21.75 12.53
CA LEU A 255 -10.50 -21.64 11.21
C LEU A 255 -9.21 -22.45 11.11
N ALA A 256 -8.35 -22.46 12.13
CA ALA A 256 -7.12 -23.26 12.15
C ALA A 256 -7.40 -24.78 12.09
N ALA A 257 -8.58 -25.21 12.54
CA ALA A 257 -9.02 -26.59 12.44
C ALA A 257 -9.64 -26.95 11.07
N HIS A 258 -10.17 -25.98 10.31
CA HIS A 258 -10.96 -26.25 9.09
C HIS A 258 -10.40 -25.60 7.81
N ALA A 259 -9.42 -24.69 7.90
CA ALA A 259 -8.95 -23.88 6.77
C ALA A 259 -8.48 -24.71 5.56
N ALA A 260 -7.87 -25.88 5.83
CA ALA A 260 -7.40 -26.81 4.81
C ALA A 260 -8.52 -27.63 4.13
N GLU A 261 -9.68 -27.75 4.77
CA GLU A 261 -10.83 -28.54 4.29
C GLU A 261 -11.87 -27.67 3.57
N LEU A 262 -11.84 -26.35 3.77
CA LEU A 262 -12.68 -25.41 3.06
C LEU A 262 -12.28 -25.34 1.58
N GLU A 263 -13.26 -25.24 0.69
CA GLU A 263 -13.05 -25.10 -0.75
C GLU A 263 -13.54 -23.72 -1.23
N PRO A 264 -12.62 -22.85 -1.71
CA PRO A 264 -11.19 -23.06 -1.85
C PRO A 264 -10.50 -22.94 -0.49
N ARG A 265 -9.32 -23.57 -0.36
CA ARG A 265 -8.52 -23.48 0.87
C ARG A 265 -8.37 -22.04 1.31
N VAL A 266 -8.67 -21.76 2.58
CA VAL A 266 -8.44 -20.43 3.16
C VAL A 266 -6.94 -20.24 3.34
N ARG A 267 -6.39 -19.21 2.69
CA ARG A 267 -4.96 -18.81 2.78
C ARG A 267 -4.77 -17.43 3.39
N LEU A 268 -5.86 -16.70 3.57
CA LEU A 268 -5.87 -15.36 4.11
C LEU A 268 -6.94 -15.21 5.16
N VAL A 269 -6.60 -14.46 6.20
CA VAL A 269 -7.55 -13.95 7.17
C VAL A 269 -7.46 -12.43 7.14
N ASN A 270 -8.58 -11.79 6.84
CA ASN A 270 -8.74 -10.35 6.97
C ASN A 270 -9.48 -10.05 8.28
N MET A 271 -8.77 -9.38 9.20
CA MET A 271 -9.31 -8.90 10.46
C MET A 271 -9.36 -7.37 10.44
N SER A 272 -10.43 -6.83 9.86
CA SER A 272 -10.69 -5.38 9.80
C SER A 272 -11.25 -4.83 11.12
N LEU A 273 -10.80 -5.39 12.24
CA LEU A 273 -11.27 -5.15 13.59
C LEU A 273 -10.08 -4.91 14.52
N ALA A 274 -10.35 -4.26 15.65
CA ALA A 274 -9.34 -3.81 16.58
C ALA A 274 -9.92 -3.75 18.00
N SER A 275 -9.12 -4.14 18.99
CA SER A 275 -9.43 -3.85 20.39
C SER A 275 -9.40 -2.33 20.66
N ASN A 276 -10.05 -1.89 21.75
CA ASN A 276 -10.00 -0.49 22.18
C ASN A 276 -8.63 -0.10 22.76
N GLU A 277 -7.88 -1.08 23.26
CA GLU A 277 -6.58 -0.88 23.88
C GLU A 277 -5.45 -0.89 22.85
N ALA A 278 -4.53 0.05 22.98
CA ALA A 278 -3.32 0.13 22.15
C ALA A 278 -2.10 -0.35 22.94
N TYR A 279 -1.38 -1.29 22.36
CA TYR A 279 -0.22 -1.95 22.94
C TYR A 279 1.06 -1.47 22.27
N ALA A 280 2.15 -1.44 23.04
CA ALA A 280 3.47 -1.39 22.43
C ALA A 280 3.68 -2.64 21.55
N PRO A 281 4.53 -2.56 20.51
CA PRO A 281 4.90 -3.72 19.71
C PRO A 281 5.38 -4.91 20.55
N GLY A 282 5.03 -6.12 20.12
CA GLY A 282 5.34 -7.34 20.86
C GLY A 282 4.33 -7.62 21.98
N CYS A 283 3.03 -7.44 21.70
CA CYS A 283 1.99 -7.58 22.72
C CYS A 283 1.64 -9.05 23.03
N GLU A 284 2.24 -10.02 22.34
CA GLU A 284 1.93 -11.46 22.44
C GLU A 284 2.12 -12.12 23.83
N SER A 285 2.62 -11.41 24.83
CA SER A 285 2.77 -11.91 26.20
C SER A 285 2.15 -11.00 27.27
N VAL A 286 1.40 -9.97 26.89
CA VAL A 286 0.89 -8.97 27.84
C VAL A 286 -0.36 -9.45 28.58
N ASP A 287 -1.16 -10.31 27.95
CA ASP A 287 -2.35 -10.92 28.53
C ASP A 287 -2.69 -12.25 27.84
N ALA A 288 -3.59 -13.02 28.45
CA ALA A 288 -3.98 -14.35 27.96
C ALA A 288 -4.61 -14.31 26.57
N THR A 289 -5.35 -13.26 26.23
CA THR A 289 -6.00 -13.14 24.92
C THR A 289 -4.97 -12.92 23.82
N ASN A 290 -3.99 -12.04 24.05
CA ASN A 290 -2.90 -11.80 23.10
C ASN A 290 -1.96 -13.02 22.97
N MET A 291 -1.78 -13.81 24.04
CA MET A 291 -1.10 -15.11 23.97
C MET A 291 -1.86 -16.10 23.08
N LEU A 292 -3.18 -16.20 23.23
CA LEU A 292 -4.00 -17.06 22.39
C LEU A 292 -4.04 -16.60 20.93
N PHE A 293 -4.08 -15.29 20.68
CA PHE A 293 -3.93 -14.75 19.32
C PHE A 293 -2.59 -15.14 18.71
N ARG A 294 -1.48 -15.05 19.45
CA ARG A 294 -0.17 -15.51 18.95
C ARG A 294 -0.25 -16.98 18.53
N ASP A 295 -0.68 -17.84 19.43
CA ASP A 295 -0.65 -19.30 19.23
C ASP A 295 -1.51 -19.72 18.01
N VAL A 296 -2.72 -19.17 17.88
CA VAL A 296 -3.62 -19.50 16.76
C VAL A 296 -3.16 -18.89 15.43
N ILE A 297 -2.57 -17.69 15.44
CA ILE A 297 -2.05 -17.06 14.23
C ILE A 297 -0.78 -17.78 13.76
N GLU A 298 0.08 -18.24 14.67
CA GLU A 298 1.23 -19.07 14.34
C GLU A 298 0.81 -20.42 13.76
N ALA A 299 -0.23 -21.06 14.34
CA ALA A 299 -0.79 -22.29 13.80
C ALA A 299 -1.33 -22.11 12.37
N LEU A 300 -2.12 -21.06 12.13
CA LEU A 300 -2.61 -20.70 10.79
C LEU A 300 -1.45 -20.47 9.80
N ARG A 301 -0.41 -19.75 10.24
CA ARG A 301 0.77 -19.46 9.41
C ARG A 301 1.55 -20.71 9.04
N ALA A 302 1.76 -21.62 9.99
CA ALA A 302 2.39 -22.92 9.75
C ALA A 302 1.59 -23.77 8.77
N GLN A 303 0.27 -23.60 8.73
CA GLN A 303 -0.63 -24.21 7.77
C GLN A 303 -0.78 -23.43 6.46
N GLY A 304 0.05 -22.44 6.16
CA GLY A 304 -0.02 -21.75 4.87
C GLY A 304 -1.00 -20.57 4.82
N THR A 305 -1.52 -20.11 5.97
CA THR A 305 -2.53 -19.04 6.07
C THR A 305 -1.96 -17.78 6.72
N LEU A 306 -2.02 -16.64 6.03
CA LEU A 306 -1.62 -15.34 6.58
C LEU A 306 -2.77 -14.63 7.27
N VAL A 307 -2.48 -13.95 8.38
CA VAL A 307 -3.43 -13.08 9.08
C VAL A 307 -3.01 -11.62 8.90
N LEU A 308 -3.91 -10.81 8.34
CA LEU A 308 -3.75 -9.37 8.21
C LEU A 308 -4.77 -8.67 9.10
N ALA A 309 -4.29 -7.73 9.92
CA ALA A 309 -5.11 -7.06 10.92
C ALA A 309 -4.97 -5.54 10.84
N ALA A 310 -6.06 -4.83 11.11
CA ALA A 310 -6.09 -3.37 11.14
C ALA A 310 -5.23 -2.82 12.29
N ALA A 311 -4.35 -1.86 12.01
CA ALA A 311 -3.46 -1.26 13.01
C ALA A 311 -4.20 -0.51 14.14
N GLY A 312 -5.44 -0.08 13.89
CA GLY A 312 -6.28 0.70 14.79
C GLY A 312 -6.38 2.18 14.38
N ASN A 313 -7.38 2.88 14.91
CA ASN A 313 -7.79 4.22 14.47
C ASN A 313 -7.66 5.31 15.56
N SER A 314 -6.74 5.13 16.50
CA SER A 314 -6.57 6.01 17.68
C SER A 314 -5.48 7.07 17.49
N ALA A 315 -5.03 7.30 16.26
CA ALA A 315 -3.96 8.23 15.89
C ALA A 315 -2.64 7.99 16.65
N ASN A 316 -2.40 6.77 17.15
CA ASN A 316 -1.22 6.49 17.95
C ASN A 316 0.00 6.22 17.06
N PRO A 317 1.08 7.01 17.12
CA PRO A 317 2.22 6.84 16.22
C PRO A 317 3.21 5.75 16.67
N TYR A 318 3.01 5.12 17.83
CA TYR A 318 3.97 4.16 18.41
C TYR A 318 3.33 2.85 18.90
N LYS A 319 2.01 2.67 18.78
CA LYS A 319 1.26 1.54 19.31
C LYS A 319 0.23 1.03 18.32
N LEU A 320 -0.02 -0.28 18.38
CA LEU A 320 -1.02 -0.98 17.58
C LEU A 320 -2.08 -1.60 18.50
N THR A 321 -3.27 -1.87 17.97
CA THR A 321 -4.33 -2.58 18.69
C THR A 321 -4.21 -4.09 18.51
N SER A 322 -4.85 -4.87 19.38
CA SER A 322 -4.95 -6.32 19.19
C SER A 322 -5.98 -6.64 18.09
N PRO A 323 -5.73 -7.63 17.21
CA PRO A 323 -4.56 -8.51 17.16
C PRO A 323 -3.37 -7.99 16.32
N ALA A 324 -3.44 -6.81 15.72
CA ALA A 324 -2.36 -6.28 14.90
C ALA A 324 -1.03 -6.06 15.65
N CYS A 325 -1.06 -5.91 16.97
CA CYS A 325 0.15 -5.79 17.79
C CYS A 325 0.92 -7.12 17.98
N VAL A 326 0.30 -8.26 17.66
CA VAL A 326 0.85 -9.61 17.81
C VAL A 326 1.78 -9.90 16.62
N SER A 327 3.06 -10.15 16.88
CA SER A 327 4.12 -10.21 15.85
C SER A 327 3.85 -11.13 14.64
N PRO A 328 3.22 -12.32 14.80
CA PRO A 328 2.80 -13.17 13.68
C PRO A 328 1.82 -12.54 12.68
N ALA A 329 0.98 -11.58 13.12
CA ALA A 329 0.03 -10.88 12.27
C ALA A 329 0.72 -9.78 11.43
N LEU A 330 0.19 -9.52 10.23
CA LEU A 330 0.60 -8.36 9.44
C LEU A 330 -0.31 -7.17 9.77
N ALA A 331 0.24 -6.21 10.51
CA ALA A 331 -0.43 -4.96 10.82
C ALA A 331 -0.51 -4.02 9.61
N VAL A 332 -1.71 -3.58 9.25
CA VAL A 332 -1.97 -2.70 8.11
C VAL A 332 -2.45 -1.33 8.57
N GLY A 333 -1.67 -0.29 8.22
CA GLY A 333 -2.02 1.10 8.46
C GLY A 333 -2.74 1.74 7.27
N ALA A 334 -3.28 2.94 7.46
CA ALA A 334 -4.02 3.66 6.42
C ALA A 334 -3.25 4.88 5.88
N VAL A 335 -3.25 5.03 4.56
CA VAL A 335 -2.90 6.28 3.86
C VAL A 335 -4.11 6.86 3.13
N ASP A 336 -4.02 8.16 2.85
CA ASP A 336 -4.94 8.87 1.98
C ASP A 336 -4.56 8.76 0.49
N PRO A 337 -5.35 9.30 -0.44
CA PRO A 337 -5.05 9.27 -1.87
C PRO A 337 -3.76 9.99 -2.32
N ASN A 338 -3.13 10.77 -1.43
CA ASN A 338 -1.88 11.48 -1.69
C ASN A 338 -0.66 10.76 -1.06
N ASP A 339 -0.83 9.49 -0.66
CA ASP A 339 0.17 8.71 0.07
C ASP A 339 0.58 9.37 1.41
N LEU A 340 -0.28 10.20 2.01
CA LEU A 340 -0.09 10.72 3.36
C LEU A 340 -0.69 9.78 4.39
N VAL A 341 0.02 9.54 5.49
CA VAL A 341 -0.50 8.70 6.59
C VAL A 341 -1.78 9.32 7.13
N ALA A 342 -2.85 8.52 7.18
CA ALA A 342 -4.15 9.00 7.60
C ALA A 342 -4.08 9.48 9.06
N PRO A 343 -4.71 10.62 9.41
CA PRO A 343 -4.55 11.24 10.73
C PRO A 343 -5.03 10.34 11.88
N PHE A 344 -5.98 9.43 11.62
CA PHE A 344 -6.46 8.45 12.59
C PHE A 344 -5.60 7.18 12.64
N SER A 345 -4.74 6.90 11.65
CA SER A 345 -4.05 5.61 11.57
C SER A 345 -3.08 5.47 12.74
N ASN A 346 -3.20 4.35 13.45
CA ASN A 346 -2.12 3.89 14.32
C ASN A 346 -0.88 3.51 13.50
N SER A 347 0.26 3.49 14.16
CA SER A 347 1.58 3.19 13.61
C SER A 347 2.46 2.64 14.73
N ALA A 348 3.47 1.86 14.37
CA ALA A 348 4.50 1.38 15.28
C ALA A 348 5.68 0.84 14.47
N TRP A 349 6.85 0.61 15.08
CA TRP A 349 7.99 0.05 14.35
C TRP A 349 7.70 -1.37 13.80
N SER A 350 6.73 -2.07 14.40
CA SER A 350 6.24 -3.38 13.95
C SER A 350 5.11 -3.31 12.91
N LEU A 351 4.68 -2.11 12.49
CA LEU A 351 3.72 -1.95 11.39
C LEU A 351 4.30 -2.60 10.13
N ALA A 352 3.49 -3.42 9.45
CA ALA A 352 3.99 -4.15 8.28
C ALA A 352 3.99 -3.28 7.03
N LEU A 353 2.90 -2.57 6.76
CA LEU A 353 2.73 -1.72 5.59
C LEU A 353 1.56 -0.73 5.74
N PHE A 354 1.51 0.26 4.87
CA PHE A 354 0.35 1.10 4.63
C PHE A 354 -0.44 0.65 3.41
N ALA A 355 -1.76 0.84 3.42
CA ALA A 355 -2.63 0.69 2.26
C ALA A 355 -3.72 1.78 2.26
N PRO A 356 -4.45 1.98 1.14
CA PRO A 356 -5.49 3.00 1.07
C PRO A 356 -6.60 2.76 2.10
N GLY A 357 -6.86 3.77 2.95
CA GLY A 357 -7.87 3.66 4.01
C GLY A 357 -8.71 4.91 4.21
N VAL A 358 -8.60 5.92 3.35
CA VAL A 358 -9.38 7.18 3.48
C VAL A 358 -10.34 7.33 2.32
N GLY A 359 -11.63 7.49 2.68
CA GLY A 359 -12.69 7.81 1.73
C GLY A 359 -12.98 6.70 0.74
N ILE A 360 -12.89 5.43 1.15
CA ILE A 360 -13.04 4.25 0.30
C ILE A 360 -14.51 3.94 0.05
N ARG A 361 -14.95 4.01 -1.21
CA ARG A 361 -16.30 3.61 -1.65
C ARG A 361 -16.38 2.11 -1.93
N SER A 362 -17.21 1.36 -1.20
CA SER A 362 -17.42 -0.08 -1.42
C SER A 362 -18.89 -0.45 -1.23
N THR A 363 -19.23 -1.72 -1.38
CA THR A 363 -20.58 -2.28 -1.17
C THR A 363 -21.12 -1.93 0.20
N ALA A 364 -22.42 -1.73 0.28
CA ALA A 364 -23.17 -1.56 1.51
C ALA A 364 -24.45 -2.39 1.43
N PRO A 365 -25.01 -2.84 2.56
CA PRO A 365 -26.20 -3.68 2.55
C PRO A 365 -27.36 -3.08 1.74
N LYS A 366 -28.22 -3.97 1.23
CA LYS A 366 -29.39 -3.66 0.41
C LYS A 366 -29.03 -3.05 -0.94
N ALA A 367 -28.09 -3.69 -1.64
CA ALA A 367 -27.66 -3.33 -3.00
C ALA A 367 -27.21 -1.85 -3.11
N ALA A 368 -26.43 -1.40 -2.14
CA ALA A 368 -26.01 -0.01 -2.00
C ALA A 368 -24.49 0.12 -1.97
N THR A 369 -24.01 1.36 -1.88
CA THR A 369 -22.59 1.64 -1.58
C THR A 369 -22.46 2.62 -0.44
N ALA A 370 -21.37 2.50 0.31
CA ALA A 370 -21.00 3.46 1.35
C ALA A 370 -19.54 3.88 1.17
N VAL A 371 -19.21 5.07 1.68
CA VAL A 371 -17.84 5.58 1.75
C VAL A 371 -17.39 5.54 3.19
N LEU A 372 -16.36 4.74 3.49
CA LEU A 372 -15.82 4.59 4.85
C LEU A 372 -14.33 4.93 4.86
N SER A 373 -13.84 5.31 6.03
CA SER A 373 -12.42 5.54 6.30
C SER A 373 -12.01 4.78 7.55
N GLY A 374 -10.83 4.16 7.51
CA GLY A 374 -10.28 3.40 8.62
C GLY A 374 -9.14 2.50 8.17
N THR A 375 -8.30 2.08 9.12
CA THR A 375 -7.37 0.96 8.90
C THR A 375 -8.11 -0.32 8.52
N SER A 376 -9.37 -0.46 8.96
CA SER A 376 -10.32 -1.48 8.50
C SER A 376 -10.56 -1.53 6.99
N MET A 377 -10.44 -0.39 6.28
CA MET A 377 -10.54 -0.35 4.82
C MET A 377 -9.17 -0.59 4.16
N ALA A 378 -8.06 -0.31 4.85
CA ALA A 378 -6.72 -0.58 4.36
C ALA A 378 -6.38 -2.08 4.39
N THR A 379 -6.75 -2.80 5.46
CA THR A 379 -6.53 -4.25 5.60
C THR A 379 -7.04 -5.08 4.41
N PRO A 380 -8.28 -4.90 3.90
CA PRO A 380 -8.77 -5.68 2.76
C PRO A 380 -8.07 -5.33 1.45
N HIS A 381 -7.44 -4.16 1.31
CA HIS A 381 -6.57 -3.91 0.15
C HIS A 381 -5.33 -4.80 0.21
N ALA A 382 -4.66 -4.89 1.36
CA ALA A 382 -3.49 -5.74 1.55
C ALA A 382 -3.82 -7.22 1.40
N ALA A 383 -4.94 -7.68 1.99
CA ALA A 383 -5.39 -9.06 1.86
C ALA A 383 -5.78 -9.37 0.40
N GLY A 384 -6.42 -8.43 -0.30
CA GLY A 384 -6.70 -8.57 -1.73
C GLY A 384 -5.44 -8.74 -2.58
N VAL A 385 -4.40 -7.93 -2.35
CA VAL A 385 -3.13 -8.08 -3.09
C VAL A 385 -2.45 -9.42 -2.77
N ALA A 386 -2.47 -9.87 -1.52
CA ALA A 386 -1.98 -11.19 -1.17
C ALA A 386 -2.72 -12.30 -1.94
N ALA A 387 -4.04 -12.18 -2.10
CA ALA A 387 -4.84 -13.12 -2.89
C ALA A 387 -4.49 -13.06 -4.38
N LEU A 388 -4.21 -11.88 -4.94
CA LEU A 388 -3.70 -11.76 -6.30
C LEU A 388 -2.37 -12.49 -6.49
N LEU A 389 -1.42 -12.34 -5.55
CA LEU A 389 -0.13 -13.02 -5.61
C LEU A 389 -0.28 -14.54 -5.57
N TRP A 390 -1.13 -15.07 -4.69
CA TRP A 390 -1.41 -16.51 -4.65
C TRP A 390 -2.20 -17.02 -5.85
N GLY A 391 -3.09 -16.21 -6.42
CA GLY A 391 -3.76 -16.55 -7.67
C GLY A 391 -2.77 -16.62 -8.86
N ALA A 392 -1.67 -15.87 -8.81
CA ALA A 392 -0.61 -15.92 -9.82
C ALA A 392 0.44 -17.00 -9.56
N ALA A 393 0.78 -17.26 -8.30
CA ALA A 393 1.78 -18.22 -7.88
C ALA A 393 1.26 -19.01 -6.66
N PRO A 394 0.51 -20.11 -6.89
CA PRO A 394 -0.14 -20.86 -5.82
C PRO A 394 0.83 -21.49 -4.82
N ASP A 395 2.07 -21.77 -5.21
CA ASP A 395 3.02 -22.48 -4.35
C ASP A 395 3.77 -21.58 -3.36
N LEU A 396 3.56 -20.26 -3.39
CA LEU A 396 4.22 -19.33 -2.48
C LEU A 396 3.91 -19.66 -1.02
N ALA A 397 4.95 -19.66 -0.18
CA ALA A 397 4.79 -19.72 1.25
C ALA A 397 4.20 -18.40 1.78
N PRO A 398 3.47 -18.42 2.92
CA PRO A 398 2.98 -17.23 3.61
C PRO A 398 4.06 -16.15 3.79
N ASP A 399 5.26 -16.56 4.15
CA ASP A 399 6.36 -15.65 4.46
C ASP A 399 6.90 -14.93 3.22
N GLU A 400 6.85 -15.58 2.06
CA GLU A 400 7.24 -14.98 0.79
C GLU A 400 6.21 -13.91 0.39
N VAL A 401 4.92 -14.24 0.47
CA VAL A 401 3.84 -13.27 0.23
C VAL A 401 3.95 -12.08 1.17
N ALA A 402 4.10 -12.32 2.49
CA ALA A 402 4.31 -11.27 3.48
C ALA A 402 5.56 -10.43 3.18
N GLY A 403 6.64 -11.06 2.68
CA GLY A 403 7.83 -10.39 2.20
C GLY A 403 7.53 -9.42 1.06
N PHE A 404 6.88 -9.90 -0.02
CA PHE A 404 6.55 -9.06 -1.16
C PHE A 404 5.68 -7.86 -0.79
N LEU A 405 4.67 -8.04 0.08
CA LEU A 405 3.82 -6.94 0.53
C LEU A 405 4.61 -5.85 1.28
N ARG A 406 5.62 -6.25 2.06
CA ARG A 406 6.44 -5.35 2.89
C ARG A 406 7.54 -4.63 2.11
N THR A 407 8.11 -5.25 1.09
CA THR A 407 9.37 -4.77 0.47
C THR A 407 9.21 -4.16 -0.91
N THR A 408 8.11 -4.43 -1.61
CA THR A 408 7.91 -3.96 -3.00
C THR A 408 7.09 -2.68 -3.12
N GLY A 409 6.51 -2.22 -2.00
CA GLY A 409 5.69 -1.03 -1.96
C GLY A 409 6.47 0.29 -2.11
N VAL A 410 5.74 1.37 -2.33
CA VAL A 410 6.33 2.71 -2.42
C VAL A 410 6.61 3.25 -1.02
N PRO A 411 7.81 3.74 -0.72
CA PRO A 411 8.14 4.20 0.62
C PRO A 411 7.33 5.45 1.00
N VAL A 412 6.67 5.39 2.14
CA VAL A 412 5.91 6.50 2.77
C VAL A 412 6.50 6.79 4.14
N LEU A 413 6.76 8.07 4.40
CA LEU A 413 7.23 8.56 5.70
C LEU A 413 6.04 8.84 6.61
N ASP A 414 5.98 8.16 7.76
CA ASP A 414 5.14 8.59 8.86
C ASP A 414 5.86 9.72 9.62
N VAL A 415 5.51 10.96 9.29
CA VAL A 415 6.14 12.16 9.86
C VAL A 415 6.00 12.26 11.39
N ARG A 416 5.08 11.51 11.99
CA ARG A 416 4.81 11.55 13.43
C ARG A 416 5.87 10.80 14.25
N ASN A 417 6.49 9.78 13.67
CA ASN A 417 7.52 8.95 14.31
C ASN A 417 8.85 8.90 13.52
N GLY A 418 8.88 9.41 12.29
CA GLY A 418 10.07 9.44 11.45
C GLY A 418 10.41 8.11 10.76
N TRP A 419 9.51 7.12 10.81
CA TRP A 419 9.72 5.82 10.19
C TRP A 419 9.15 5.74 8.78
N TRP A 420 9.82 4.95 7.95
CA TRP A 420 9.41 4.67 6.58
C TRP A 420 8.75 3.30 6.51
N PHE A 421 7.59 3.24 5.87
CA PHE A 421 6.88 2.00 5.61
C PHE A 421 6.51 1.92 4.14
N ALA A 422 6.41 0.71 3.61
CA ALA A 422 5.91 0.50 2.27
C ALA A 422 4.41 0.83 2.22
N ARG A 423 4.00 1.69 1.29
CA ARG A 423 2.63 1.74 0.79
C ARG A 423 2.48 0.65 -0.26
N LEU A 424 1.51 -0.22 -0.02
CA LEU A 424 1.21 -1.40 -0.83
C LEU A 424 1.27 -1.15 -2.33
N ASP A 425 1.86 -2.07 -3.07
CA ASP A 425 1.95 -1.99 -4.52
C ASP A 425 1.82 -3.37 -5.18
N ALA A 426 0.63 -3.65 -5.70
CA ALA A 426 0.28 -4.95 -6.27
C ALA A 426 1.12 -5.28 -7.51
N LEU A 427 1.40 -4.30 -8.37
CA LEU A 427 2.14 -4.54 -9.60
C LEU A 427 3.62 -4.81 -9.31
N ALA A 428 4.23 -4.05 -8.39
CA ALA A 428 5.61 -4.31 -7.98
C ALA A 428 5.74 -5.69 -7.32
N ALA A 429 4.80 -6.05 -6.44
CA ALA A 429 4.76 -7.37 -5.81
C ALA A 429 4.61 -8.50 -6.85
N TYR A 430 3.68 -8.34 -7.80
CA TYR A 430 3.47 -9.32 -8.88
C TYR A 430 4.69 -9.45 -9.80
N GLN A 431 5.34 -8.34 -10.14
CA GLN A 431 6.56 -8.36 -10.94
C GLN A 431 7.72 -9.03 -10.19
N ALA A 432 7.82 -8.85 -8.87
CA ALA A 432 8.83 -9.50 -8.06
C ALA A 432 8.74 -11.03 -8.13
N LEU A 433 7.53 -11.61 -8.26
CA LEU A 433 7.35 -13.05 -8.49
C LEU A 433 8.14 -13.57 -9.70
N GLN A 434 8.23 -12.76 -10.76
CA GLN A 434 8.94 -13.10 -12.01
C GLN A 434 10.46 -12.97 -11.88
N PHE A 435 10.95 -12.36 -10.80
CA PHE A 435 12.37 -12.11 -10.53
C PHE A 435 12.87 -12.79 -9.23
N SER A 436 12.05 -13.63 -8.60
CA SER A 436 12.31 -14.14 -7.24
C SER A 436 13.37 -15.24 -7.21
N GLY A 437 14.60 -14.84 -6.88
CA GLY A 437 15.52 -15.66 -6.08
C GLY A 437 15.24 -15.43 -4.59
N THR A 438 15.17 -16.51 -3.82
CA THR A 438 14.80 -16.51 -2.38
C THR A 438 15.81 -15.74 -1.52
N LEU A 439 15.33 -14.81 -0.67
CA LEU A 439 16.06 -14.16 0.42
C LEU A 439 15.78 -14.89 1.74
N VAL A 440 16.83 -15.32 2.45
CA VAL A 440 16.73 -15.95 3.78
C VAL A 440 17.11 -14.91 4.86
N ARG A 441 16.31 -14.79 5.93
CA ARG A 441 16.60 -13.93 7.09
C ARG A 441 17.74 -14.51 7.94
N GLY A 442 18.79 -13.74 8.18
CA GLY A 442 19.71 -13.93 9.32
C GLY A 442 19.20 -13.15 10.53
N GLY A 443 19.01 -13.83 11.66
CA GLY A 443 18.61 -13.21 12.93
C GLY A 443 19.81 -13.04 13.87
N GLY A 444 19.85 -11.93 14.61
CA GLY A 444 20.80 -11.68 15.68
C GLY A 444 20.35 -10.50 16.55
N SER A 445 20.36 -10.67 17.86
CA SER A 445 19.86 -9.70 18.85
C SER A 445 20.89 -8.62 19.18
N ARG A 446 20.47 -7.35 19.05
CA ARG A 446 21.10 -6.06 19.44
C ARG A 446 21.58 -5.22 18.24
N LEU A 447 21.21 -3.95 18.29
CA LEU A 447 21.29 -2.94 17.24
C LEU A 447 22.73 -2.45 16.95
N THR A 448 23.60 -3.25 16.33
CA THR A 448 24.92 -2.75 15.88
C THR A 448 25.43 -3.20 14.51
N ASP A 449 24.73 -4.07 13.77
CA ASP A 449 25.35 -4.69 12.60
C ASP A 449 24.84 -4.06 11.28
N CYS A 450 25.77 -3.51 10.50
CA CYS A 450 25.53 -2.95 9.18
C CYS A 450 25.52 -4.05 8.11
N LEU A 451 24.53 -4.00 7.22
CA LEU A 451 24.44 -4.84 6.03
C LEU A 451 25.47 -4.39 4.98
N VAL A 452 26.25 -5.32 4.43
CA VAL A 452 27.09 -5.10 3.24
C VAL A 452 26.26 -5.42 2.00
N GLU A 453 25.94 -4.40 1.19
CA GLU A 453 25.15 -4.56 -0.05
C GLU A 453 26.03 -4.50 -1.30
N TRP A 454 25.72 -5.37 -2.27
CA TRP A 454 26.46 -5.58 -3.53
C TRP A 454 25.60 -5.09 -4.70
N GLN A 455 26.18 -4.44 -5.72
CA GLN A 455 25.43 -4.02 -6.91
C GLN A 455 25.98 -4.65 -8.21
N PHE A 456 25.10 -5.22 -9.04
CA PHE A 456 25.39 -5.65 -10.41
C PHE A 456 24.85 -4.65 -11.45
N ALA A 457 25.61 -4.42 -12.54
CA ALA A 457 25.11 -3.81 -13.77
C ALA A 457 25.96 -4.20 -15.01
N PRO A 458 25.34 -4.68 -16.11
CA PRO A 458 25.88 -4.51 -17.45
C PRO A 458 25.04 -3.51 -18.25
N ARG A 459 25.68 -2.47 -18.78
CA ARG A 459 25.05 -1.27 -19.36
C ARG A 459 24.83 -1.31 -20.88
N ALA A 460 24.84 -2.49 -21.51
CA ALA A 460 24.71 -2.58 -22.96
C ALA A 460 23.73 -3.68 -23.37
N MET A 461 22.45 -3.33 -23.49
CA MET A 461 21.50 -3.84 -24.51
C MET A 461 20.14 -3.13 -24.35
N VAL A 462 20.14 -1.82 -24.63
CA VAL A 462 18.95 -1.13 -25.15
C VAL A 462 19.05 -1.18 -26.67
N ARG A 463 18.17 -1.97 -27.30
CA ARG A 463 17.64 -1.89 -28.69
C ARG A 463 17.59 -3.27 -29.37
N MET A 464 16.38 -3.80 -29.53
CA MET A 464 15.70 -4.00 -30.82
C MET A 464 14.56 -5.03 -30.66
N ARG A 465 13.53 -4.83 -31.50
CA ARG A 465 12.29 -5.60 -31.58
C ARG A 465 12.52 -7.05 -32.04
N SER A 466 11.48 -7.86 -31.82
CA SER A 466 11.03 -9.06 -32.57
C SER A 466 11.90 -10.34 -32.52
N ARG A 467 11.39 -11.33 -31.75
CA ARG A 467 11.42 -12.84 -31.84
C ARG A 467 12.53 -13.55 -32.66
N PRO A 468 12.83 -14.85 -32.41
CA PRO A 468 12.99 -15.60 -31.16
C PRO A 468 14.37 -16.35 -31.07
N LEU A 469 14.72 -16.85 -29.88
CA LEU A 469 15.68 -17.96 -29.58
C LEU A 469 17.16 -17.85 -29.99
N ALA A 470 18.06 -18.11 -29.03
CA ALA A 470 19.19 -19.05 -29.18
C ALA A 470 19.74 -19.45 -27.81
N LEU A 471 19.86 -20.76 -27.57
CA LEU A 471 20.45 -21.38 -26.39
C LEU A 471 21.89 -21.75 -26.75
N CYS A 472 22.91 -21.22 -26.06
CA CYS A 472 24.30 -21.64 -26.26
C CYS A 472 24.59 -22.90 -25.42
N ARG A 473 25.30 -23.87 -26.00
CA ARG A 473 25.83 -25.06 -25.30
C ARG A 473 27.34 -24.94 -25.11
N ASP A 474 27.84 -25.56 -24.04
CA ASP A 474 29.27 -25.65 -23.73
C ASP A 474 30.05 -26.26 -24.91
N GLY A 475 31.12 -25.57 -25.35
CA GLY A 475 31.91 -25.87 -26.55
C GLY A 475 31.66 -24.99 -27.78
N ASP A 476 30.69 -24.05 -27.76
CA ASP A 476 30.42 -23.17 -28.90
C ASP A 476 31.53 -22.09 -29.08
N PRO A 477 32.27 -22.06 -30.22
CA PRO A 477 33.44 -21.19 -30.43
C PRO A 477 33.15 -19.68 -30.48
N GLY A 478 31.88 -19.28 -30.49
CA GLY A 478 31.45 -17.88 -30.49
C GLY A 478 31.35 -17.26 -29.09
N CYS A 479 31.33 -18.08 -28.04
CA CYS A 479 31.20 -17.64 -26.65
C CYS A 479 32.49 -17.75 -25.84
N ASP A 480 33.51 -18.42 -26.38
CA ASP A 480 34.77 -18.67 -25.68
C ASP A 480 35.94 -18.09 -26.47
N ARG A 481 36.56 -17.03 -25.92
CA ARG A 481 37.83 -16.47 -26.41
C ARG A 481 38.71 -16.05 -25.22
N ASP A 482 39.63 -16.95 -24.90
CA ASP A 482 40.84 -16.87 -24.04
C ASP A 482 40.67 -16.73 -22.52
N THR A 483 41.45 -17.39 -21.64
CA THR A 483 42.30 -18.61 -21.64
C THR A 483 42.64 -18.87 -20.17
N SER A 484 41.78 -19.59 -19.44
CA SER A 484 42.14 -20.44 -18.28
C SER A 484 40.86 -20.92 -17.58
N ALA A 485 40.61 -22.22 -17.71
CA ALA A 485 39.61 -23.07 -17.09
C ALA A 485 38.92 -22.56 -15.81
N GLY A 486 37.59 -22.46 -15.87
CA GLY A 486 36.70 -22.69 -14.73
C GLY A 486 36.90 -21.76 -13.53
N GLN A 487 36.82 -20.45 -13.71
CA GLN A 487 36.80 -19.49 -12.59
C GLN A 487 35.79 -18.35 -12.86
N CYS A 488 35.11 -17.86 -11.82
CA CYS A 488 34.23 -16.70 -11.84
C CYS A 488 34.94 -15.49 -11.21
N THR A 489 34.98 -14.38 -11.91
CA THR A 489 35.64 -13.15 -11.43
C THR A 489 34.60 -12.07 -11.06
N PHE A 490 34.78 -11.43 -9.91
CA PHE A 490 33.90 -10.42 -9.34
C PHE A 490 34.67 -9.13 -9.08
N GLU A 491 34.06 -7.97 -9.33
CA GLU A 491 34.59 -6.69 -8.85
C GLU A 491 33.87 -6.31 -7.55
N LEU A 492 34.66 -6.11 -6.49
CA LEU A 492 34.20 -5.78 -5.15
C LEU A 492 34.74 -4.40 -4.76
N ALA A 493 33.87 -3.49 -4.32
CA ALA A 493 34.27 -2.24 -3.68
C ALA A 493 33.71 -2.19 -2.27
N LEU A 494 34.53 -1.77 -1.31
CA LEU A 494 34.13 -1.59 0.08
C LEU A 494 33.71 -0.15 0.29
N CYS A 495 32.45 0.09 0.64
CA CYS A 495 31.88 1.42 0.77
C CYS A 495 31.53 1.72 2.24
N PHE A 496 32.03 2.84 2.75
CA PHE A 496 31.81 3.26 4.14
C PHE A 496 31.06 4.58 4.22
N ASN A 497 30.02 4.65 5.07
CA ASN A 497 29.27 5.87 5.41
C ASN A 497 28.83 6.72 4.20
N VAL A 498 28.52 6.10 3.06
CA VAL A 498 28.03 6.77 1.85
C VAL A 498 26.50 6.94 1.92
N PRO A 499 25.95 8.15 1.71
CA PRO A 499 24.52 8.36 1.60
C PRO A 499 24.06 7.91 0.21
N ASP A 500 23.61 6.66 0.10
CA ASP A 500 22.98 6.11 -1.09
C ASP A 500 21.53 5.72 -0.77
N GLY A 501 20.57 6.31 -1.48
CA GLY A 501 19.13 6.10 -1.26
C GLY A 501 18.62 4.70 -1.63
N ARG A 502 19.50 3.81 -2.10
CA ARG A 502 19.21 2.40 -2.38
C ARG A 502 19.51 1.48 -1.19
N ILE A 503 20.31 1.95 -0.22
CA ILE A 503 20.77 1.15 0.92
C ILE A 503 19.97 1.55 2.17
N PRO A 504 19.09 0.69 2.72
CA PRO A 504 18.32 1.03 3.90
C PRO A 504 19.21 0.97 5.15
N PHE A 505 19.41 2.13 5.79
CA PHE A 505 19.88 2.29 7.17
C PHE A 505 21.29 1.76 7.50
N CYS A 506 22.33 2.52 7.14
CA CYS A 506 23.56 2.60 7.94
C CYS A 506 23.77 4.05 8.38
N ARG A 507 23.32 4.38 9.60
CA ARG A 507 23.74 5.58 10.32
C ARG A 507 24.51 5.12 11.55
N THR A 508 25.78 4.75 11.39
CA THR A 508 26.67 4.69 12.55
C THR A 508 27.24 6.08 12.74
N ASN A 509 26.99 6.69 13.90
CA ASN A 509 27.69 7.91 14.31
C ASN A 509 29.10 7.59 14.81
N ASP A 510 29.45 6.31 14.94
CA ASP A 510 30.76 5.82 15.35
C ASP A 510 31.56 5.31 14.13
N PRO A 511 32.86 5.63 14.03
CA PRO A 511 33.73 5.13 12.98
C PRO A 511 33.93 3.61 13.13
N ILE A 512 34.01 2.90 12.00
CA ILE A 512 34.34 1.47 11.99
C ILE A 512 35.81 1.33 12.39
N THR A 513 36.06 0.91 13.63
CA THR A 513 37.41 0.88 14.22
C THR A 513 38.20 -0.39 13.90
N ARG A 514 37.55 -1.46 13.44
CA ARG A 514 38.20 -2.74 13.10
C ARG A 514 37.36 -3.56 12.12
N LEU A 515 38.00 -4.05 11.06
CA LEU A 515 37.48 -5.10 10.19
C LEU A 515 38.39 -6.32 10.32
N THR A 516 37.84 -7.53 10.52
CA THR A 516 38.61 -8.76 10.63
C THR A 516 38.19 -9.73 9.53
N LEU A 517 39.08 -10.00 8.59
CA LEU A 517 38.88 -11.00 7.55
C LEU A 517 39.34 -12.37 8.08
N PHE A 518 38.47 -13.37 8.02
CA PHE A 518 38.82 -14.75 8.32
C PHE A 518 39.07 -15.51 7.02
N VAL A 519 40.29 -15.99 6.84
CA VAL A 519 40.63 -16.95 5.76
C VAL A 519 40.33 -18.36 6.31
N PRO A 520 39.49 -19.17 5.65
CA PRO A 520 39.29 -20.56 6.04
C PRO A 520 40.63 -21.31 5.97
N ALA A 521 41.00 -22.01 7.03
CA ALA A 521 42.24 -22.77 7.06
C ALA A 521 42.10 -24.05 6.21
N ALA A 522 42.55 -24.00 4.96
CA ALA A 522 43.15 -25.15 4.29
C ALA A 522 44.67 -24.93 4.30
N THR A 523 45.43 -25.93 4.77
CA THR A 523 46.90 -25.92 4.70
C THR A 523 47.36 -26.98 3.70
N PRO A 524 48.09 -26.58 2.63
CA PRO A 524 48.37 -25.21 2.22
C PRO A 524 47.14 -24.48 1.65
N PRO A 525 47.09 -23.13 1.72
CA PRO A 525 45.98 -22.37 1.16
C PRO A 525 45.94 -22.48 -0.36
N ASP A 526 44.74 -22.51 -0.94
CA ASP A 526 44.56 -22.49 -2.38
C ASP A 526 45.19 -21.19 -2.97
N PRO A 527 45.94 -21.26 -4.09
CA PRO A 527 46.61 -20.09 -4.65
C PRO A 527 45.67 -18.93 -5.03
N ILE A 528 44.42 -19.24 -5.42
CA ILE A 528 43.38 -18.26 -5.76
C ILE A 528 42.86 -17.61 -4.48
N ASP A 529 42.61 -18.39 -3.43
CA ASP A 529 42.20 -17.86 -2.12
C ASP A 529 43.30 -17.00 -1.49
N ALA A 530 44.57 -17.41 -1.61
CA ALA A 530 45.72 -16.62 -1.19
C ALA A 530 45.84 -15.32 -2.01
N GLY A 531 45.58 -15.36 -3.31
CA GLY A 531 45.55 -14.19 -4.19
C GLY A 531 44.42 -13.21 -3.86
N ASN A 532 43.20 -13.72 -3.62
CA ASN A 532 42.06 -12.93 -3.17
C ASN A 532 42.31 -12.28 -1.80
N ALA A 533 42.87 -13.05 -0.86
CA ALA A 533 43.21 -12.56 0.47
C ALA A 533 44.26 -11.44 0.42
N ALA A 534 45.28 -11.56 -0.44
CA ALA A 534 46.27 -10.51 -0.66
C ALA A 534 45.63 -9.24 -1.26
N ALA A 535 44.78 -9.39 -2.29
CA ALA A 535 44.08 -8.27 -2.92
C ALA A 535 43.14 -7.52 -1.95
N LEU A 536 42.49 -8.25 -1.04
CA LEU A 536 41.68 -7.67 0.04
C LEU A 536 42.54 -6.97 1.09
N ALA A 537 43.66 -7.57 1.49
CA ALA A 537 44.59 -7.00 2.46
C ALA A 537 45.26 -5.71 1.98
N ASP A 538 45.49 -5.56 0.67
CA ASP A 538 46.08 -4.34 0.08
C ASP A 538 45.12 -3.13 0.12
N VAL A 539 43.81 -3.38 0.13
CA VAL A 539 42.79 -2.32 0.03
C VAL A 539 42.27 -1.85 1.39
N LEU A 540 42.31 -2.69 2.42
CA LEU A 540 41.86 -2.32 3.76
C LEU A 540 42.64 -1.16 4.41
N PRO A 541 43.98 -1.06 4.28
CA PRO A 541 44.74 0.07 4.81
C PRO A 541 44.59 1.35 3.98
N ALA A 542 44.25 1.22 2.69
CA ALA A 542 44.10 2.33 1.75
C ALA A 542 42.70 2.95 1.74
N THR A 543 41.71 2.27 2.35
CA THR A 543 40.35 2.78 2.47
C THR A 543 40.22 3.50 3.82
N PRO A 544 39.92 4.81 3.87
CA PRO A 544 39.89 5.54 5.14
C PRO A 544 38.80 4.97 6.06
N LEU A 545 39.21 4.21 7.08
CA LEU A 545 38.30 3.68 8.10
C LEU A 545 37.79 4.78 9.05
N ALA A 546 38.46 5.93 9.04
CA ALA A 546 38.10 7.12 9.80
C ALA A 546 37.64 8.24 8.85
N ASP A 547 36.39 8.67 9.03
CA ASP A 547 35.84 9.99 8.66
C ASP A 547 35.75 10.41 7.18
N GLN A 548 35.93 9.54 6.20
CA GLN A 548 35.63 9.89 4.80
C GLN A 548 34.58 8.98 4.17
N LYS A 549 33.52 9.61 3.64
CA LYS A 549 32.49 9.00 2.80
C LYS A 549 33.12 8.52 1.49
N ALA A 550 33.69 7.32 1.49
CA ALA A 550 34.46 6.82 0.36
C ALA A 550 34.19 5.33 0.14
N CYS A 551 34.26 4.94 -1.13
CA CYS A 551 34.38 3.55 -1.52
C CYS A 551 35.84 3.28 -1.88
N SER A 552 36.31 2.06 -1.60
CA SER A 552 37.57 1.60 -2.13
C SER A 552 37.54 1.58 -3.66
N LYS A 553 38.73 1.58 -4.28
CA LYS A 553 38.79 1.16 -5.70
C LYS A 553 38.27 -0.28 -5.79
N PRO A 554 37.47 -0.62 -6.82
CA PRO A 554 37.02 -1.99 -7.03
C PRO A 554 38.21 -2.93 -7.13
N ILE A 555 38.19 -4.03 -6.38
CA ILE A 555 39.14 -5.12 -6.43
C ILE A 555 38.53 -6.33 -7.09
N ARG A 556 39.38 -7.10 -7.76
CA ARG A 556 38.96 -8.24 -8.55
C ARG A 556 39.19 -9.51 -7.75
N LEU A 557 38.10 -10.21 -7.39
CA LEU A 557 38.13 -11.51 -6.71
C LEU A 557 37.81 -12.62 -7.69
N THR A 558 38.45 -13.78 -7.54
CA THR A 558 38.27 -14.92 -8.46
C THR A 558 37.87 -16.17 -7.69
N VAL A 559 36.85 -16.89 -8.13
CA VAL A 559 36.30 -18.09 -7.47
C VAL A 559 36.41 -19.28 -8.42
N PRO A 560 37.05 -20.40 -8.05
CA PRO A 560 37.11 -21.57 -8.92
C PRO A 560 35.74 -22.23 -9.12
N VAL A 561 35.47 -22.65 -10.35
CA VAL A 561 34.27 -23.36 -10.81
C VAL A 561 34.72 -24.77 -11.18
N GLY A 562 34.23 -25.77 -10.45
CA GLY A 562 34.54 -27.17 -10.72
C GLY A 562 34.17 -27.58 -12.16
N ALA A 563 34.92 -28.53 -12.71
CA ALA A 563 34.77 -29.05 -14.07
C ALA A 563 33.39 -29.70 -14.29
N SER A 564 32.37 -28.90 -14.58
CA SER A 564 31.13 -29.26 -15.27
C SER A 564 30.21 -28.03 -15.37
N GLY A 565 30.34 -27.29 -16.47
CA GLY A 565 29.26 -26.50 -17.09
C GLY A 565 28.45 -25.55 -16.20
N ARG A 566 29.07 -24.55 -15.58
CA ARG A 566 28.36 -23.52 -14.79
C ARG A 566 28.77 -22.11 -15.21
N GLY A 567 27.80 -21.34 -15.69
CA GLY A 567 27.85 -19.87 -15.77
C GLY A 567 27.09 -19.23 -14.61
N VAL A 568 27.43 -17.98 -14.28
CA VAL A 568 26.87 -17.24 -13.13
C VAL A 568 25.41 -16.88 -13.38
N ARG A 569 24.50 -17.27 -12.47
CA ARG A 569 23.07 -16.89 -12.53
C ARG A 569 22.55 -16.17 -11.27
N SER A 570 23.12 -16.38 -10.08
CA SER A 570 22.70 -15.70 -8.83
C SER A 570 23.76 -15.74 -7.73
N VAL A 571 23.70 -14.76 -6.81
CA VAL A 571 24.46 -14.73 -5.54
C VAL A 571 23.47 -14.89 -4.39
N ARG A 572 23.77 -15.73 -3.37
CA ARG A 572 22.90 -15.96 -2.21
C ARG A 572 23.65 -15.73 -0.89
N LEU A 573 22.99 -15.12 0.09
CA LEU A 573 23.47 -14.98 1.46
C LEU A 573 22.77 -16.04 2.33
N THR A 574 23.51 -16.80 3.12
CA THR A 574 22.95 -17.73 4.12
C THR A 574 23.68 -17.58 5.45
N ALA A 575 22.93 -17.37 6.53
CA ALA A 575 23.43 -17.43 7.90
C ALA A 575 23.13 -18.84 8.46
N GLU A 576 24.14 -19.60 8.86
CA GLU A 576 23.95 -20.91 9.47
C GLU A 576 24.21 -20.83 10.98
N SER A 577 23.26 -21.35 11.76
CA SER A 577 23.30 -21.37 13.24
C SER A 577 23.58 -22.78 13.74
N LEU A 578 24.83 -23.05 14.11
CA LEU A 578 25.18 -24.18 14.98
C LEU A 578 26.20 -23.74 16.03
N GLY A 579 25.68 -23.23 17.16
CA GLY A 579 26.36 -23.21 18.46
C GLY A 579 27.58 -22.30 18.60
N ARG A 580 27.34 -21.04 19.02
CA ARG A 580 28.30 -20.12 19.68
C ARG A 580 29.67 -19.90 19.02
N ARG A 581 29.75 -18.87 18.18
CA ARG A 581 30.57 -17.64 18.33
C ARG A 581 30.28 -16.80 17.08
N ASP A 582 29.85 -15.57 17.30
CA ASP A 582 29.38 -14.64 16.28
C ASP A 582 30.48 -14.35 15.25
N SER A 583 30.24 -14.77 14.00
CA SER A 583 30.91 -14.28 12.80
C SER A 583 30.00 -14.54 11.62
N ASP A 584 29.51 -13.47 10.98
CA ASP A 584 28.77 -13.57 9.73
C ASP A 584 29.70 -14.12 8.64
N ARG A 585 29.42 -15.34 8.16
CA ARG A 585 30.14 -15.96 7.05
C ARG A 585 29.32 -15.79 5.77
N ALA A 586 29.90 -15.20 4.74
CA ALA A 586 29.34 -15.19 3.39
C ALA A 586 29.90 -16.38 2.59
N HIS A 587 29.03 -17.21 2.02
CA HIS A 587 29.41 -18.32 1.15
C HIS A 587 29.18 -17.96 -0.33
N LEU A 588 30.21 -18.06 -1.15
CA LEU A 588 30.13 -17.91 -2.61
C LEU A 588 30.03 -19.32 -3.22
N ILE A 589 28.84 -19.73 -3.66
CA ILE A 589 28.58 -21.07 -4.21
C ILE A 589 28.29 -20.98 -5.71
N CYS A 590 28.94 -21.82 -6.52
CA CYS A 590 28.65 -21.99 -7.95
C CYS A 590 27.99 -23.36 -8.19
N ASP A 591 26.68 -23.44 -8.51
CA ASP A 591 25.95 -24.72 -8.74
C ASP A 591 25.37 -24.92 -10.17
N ALA A 592 25.29 -26.19 -10.64
CA ALA A 592 24.84 -26.62 -11.98
C ALA A 592 23.45 -27.24 -11.87
N ALA A 593 22.61 -26.94 -12.85
CA ALA A 593 21.33 -27.60 -13.01
C ALA A 593 21.53 -29.08 -13.37
N LEU A 594 20.68 -29.94 -12.80
CA LEU A 594 20.42 -31.28 -13.34
C LEU A 594 19.67 -31.17 -14.68
N PRO A 595 19.80 -32.17 -15.59
CA PRO A 595 19.34 -32.08 -16.98
C PRO A 595 17.81 -32.04 -17.12
N PRO A 596 17.29 -31.62 -18.29
CA PRO A 596 15.89 -31.25 -18.53
C PRO A 596 14.86 -32.36 -18.33
#